data_AF-A0A6P2PDP6-F1
#
_entry.id   AF-A0A6P2PDP6-F1
#
_cell.length_a   1.000
_cell.length_b   1.000
_cell.length_c   1.000
_cell.angle_alpha   90.00
_cell.angle_beta   90.00
_cell.angle_gamma   90.00
#
_symmetry.space_group_name_H-M   'P 1'
#
loop_
_entity.id
_entity.type
_entity.pdbx_description
1 polymer ?
#
loop_
_entity_poly.entity_id
_entity_poly.type
_entity_poly.pdbx_seq_one_letter_code
_entity_poly.pdbx_strand_id
1 'polypeptide(L)'
;MRRKSCGRFKGGLIQQDRLLKVDTPLGPDVLLPQHAAGLSQIGRHYDFTLDVLSTRSDVKLKSRIPDGSNEVRRVDAGAQEASHARLSRNDQELGRQTRYLMKKTHFLVLILGALLLGVVLASHNGNARSTLDNRNGMNSSLTVIRLGDPKDSDLNGPGASVDNHPSGTSFYQHDWMRGNLGTVKFMQGTHGFVLDNVLSAVGSADKDVPGGIYTWNINFGVSPEQADTHEAALARMTKLFQDLRANGWVRYIDVSSPRLTGKQAWDYMKTYSIYSLDSAYTPTIEEWKAAVKEMPRWVFYADGAYLEISLSEKNMGGFVGKTTYLLTARIRNEYAFYGLGYFRGNAEKIRNWKTLLPAELQKYHAKRIATEAALKGQGYTIDTAYQDPPIQALK
;
A
#
# COMPACT_ATOMS: atom_id res chain seq x y z
N MET A 1 -37.61 -41.00 -32.53
CA MET A 1 -37.90 -40.02 -31.46
C MET A 1 -37.57 -40.66 -30.12
N ARG A 2 -36.45 -40.29 -29.47
CA ARG A 2 -36.16 -40.48 -28.03
C ARG A 2 -34.79 -39.83 -27.74
N ARG A 3 -34.82 -38.69 -27.03
CA ARG A 3 -33.65 -37.88 -26.67
C ARG A 3 -32.89 -38.56 -25.54
N LYS A 4 -31.56 -38.63 -25.67
CA LYS A 4 -30.63 -38.96 -24.57
C LYS A 4 -30.61 -37.78 -23.59
N SER A 5 -30.93 -38.02 -22.32
CA SER A 5 -30.66 -37.10 -21.22
C SER A 5 -29.19 -37.28 -20.79
N CYS A 6 -28.38 -36.26 -21.05
CA CYS A 6 -27.05 -36.14 -20.47
C CYS A 6 -27.18 -35.76 -18.99
N GLY A 7 -26.54 -36.52 -18.11
CA GLY A 7 -26.44 -36.23 -16.69
C GLY A 7 -25.87 -34.84 -16.46
N ARG A 8 -26.67 -33.98 -15.85
CA ARG A 8 -26.31 -32.64 -15.41
C ARG A 8 -25.68 -32.78 -14.03
N PHE A 9 -24.35 -32.63 -13.92
CA PHE A 9 -23.77 -32.23 -12.64
C PHE A 9 -24.23 -30.80 -12.37
N LYS A 10 -25.34 -30.64 -11.62
CA LYS A 10 -25.61 -29.41 -10.89
C LYS A 10 -24.67 -29.42 -9.68
N GLY A 11 -23.47 -28.85 -9.84
CA GLY A 11 -22.71 -28.37 -8.70
C GLY A 11 -23.53 -27.27 -8.04
N GLY A 12 -24.04 -27.56 -6.85
CA GLY A 12 -25.03 -26.75 -6.16
C GLY A 12 -24.51 -25.38 -5.78
N LEU A 13 -25.42 -24.40 -5.92
CA LEU A 13 -25.61 -23.28 -5.00
C LEU A 13 -24.37 -22.40 -4.84
N ILE A 14 -24.11 -21.70 -5.92
CA ILE A 14 -23.05 -20.71 -6.05
C ILE A 14 -23.25 -19.67 -4.90
N GLN A 15 -22.16 -19.08 -4.42
CA GLN A 15 -22.10 -18.31 -3.16
C GLN A 15 -22.32 -19.04 -1.80
N GLN A 16 -22.88 -20.25 -1.68
CA GLN A 16 -23.26 -20.80 -0.35
C GLN A 16 -22.09 -20.97 0.64
N ASP A 17 -20.93 -21.43 0.20
CA ASP A 17 -19.74 -21.67 1.04
C ASP A 17 -18.69 -20.54 0.96
N ARG A 18 -19.10 -19.32 0.57
CA ARG A 18 -18.19 -18.17 0.44
C ARG A 18 -18.26 -17.25 1.66
N LEU A 19 -17.08 -16.80 2.09
CA LEU A 19 -16.89 -15.83 3.19
C LEU A 19 -17.51 -14.46 2.88
N LEU A 20 -17.50 -14.06 1.61
CA LEU A 20 -18.09 -12.82 1.12
C LEU A 20 -19.17 -13.15 0.08
N LYS A 21 -20.36 -12.58 0.28
CA LYS A 21 -21.54 -12.77 -0.57
C LYS A 21 -22.03 -11.41 -1.05
N VAL A 22 -22.52 -11.36 -2.28
CA VAL A 22 -23.03 -10.11 -2.88
C VAL A 22 -24.43 -10.39 -3.37
N ASP A 23 -25.38 -9.64 -2.83
CA ASP A 23 -26.76 -9.66 -3.25
C ASP A 23 -27.01 -8.49 -4.22
N THR A 24 -27.53 -8.78 -5.40
CA THR A 24 -27.79 -7.77 -6.44
C THR A 24 -29.14 -8.01 -7.10
N PRO A 25 -29.77 -6.95 -7.66
CA PRO A 25 -31.01 -7.09 -8.45
C PRO A 25 -30.89 -8.00 -9.69
N LEU A 26 -29.67 -8.39 -10.09
CA LEU A 26 -29.42 -9.31 -11.20
C LEU A 26 -29.74 -10.77 -10.83
N GLY A 27 -30.02 -11.04 -9.56
CA GLY A 27 -30.30 -12.36 -9.01
C GLY A 27 -29.11 -12.94 -8.25
N PRO A 28 -29.36 -13.96 -7.41
CA PRO A 28 -28.29 -14.66 -6.71
C PRO A 28 -27.31 -15.27 -7.73
N ASP A 29 -26.04 -15.34 -7.37
CA ASP A 29 -25.00 -16.09 -8.10
C ASP A 29 -24.56 -15.54 -9.47
N VAL A 30 -25.09 -14.38 -9.87
CA VAL A 30 -24.71 -13.71 -11.13
C VAL A 30 -23.39 -12.94 -11.00
N LEU A 31 -23.12 -12.38 -9.83
CA LEU A 31 -21.87 -11.68 -9.50
C LEU A 31 -21.20 -12.35 -8.30
N LEU A 32 -19.95 -12.75 -8.49
CA LEU A 32 -19.15 -13.43 -7.48
C LEU A 32 -18.08 -12.47 -6.97
N PRO A 33 -18.14 -12.02 -5.70
CA PRO A 33 -17.11 -11.14 -5.14
C PRO A 33 -15.76 -11.84 -5.09
N GLN A 34 -14.71 -11.23 -5.61
CA GLN A 34 -13.35 -11.76 -5.55
C GLN A 34 -12.54 -11.05 -4.46
N HIS A 35 -12.72 -9.74 -4.34
CA HIS A 35 -11.99 -8.91 -3.39
C HIS A 35 -12.87 -7.71 -2.99
N ALA A 36 -12.79 -7.33 -1.71
CA ALA A 36 -13.46 -6.15 -1.18
C ALA A 36 -12.48 -5.36 -0.31
N ALA A 37 -12.37 -4.06 -0.58
CA ALA A 37 -11.60 -3.13 0.22
C ALA A 37 -12.49 -1.94 0.55
N GLY A 38 -12.41 -1.40 1.77
CA GLY A 38 -13.19 -0.22 2.09
C GLY A 38 -12.66 0.55 3.27
N LEU A 39 -13.11 1.81 3.33
CA LEU A 39 -12.82 2.76 4.39
C LEU A 39 -14.13 3.14 5.04
N SER A 40 -14.23 2.87 6.34
CA SER A 40 -15.34 3.31 7.18
C SER A 40 -14.79 4.20 8.29
N GLN A 41 -15.40 5.36 8.49
CA GLN A 41 -15.12 6.25 9.63
C GLN A 41 -16.41 6.48 10.39
N ILE A 42 -16.36 6.34 11.72
CA ILE A 42 -17.52 6.60 12.59
C ILE A 42 -17.98 8.05 12.39
N GLY A 43 -19.25 8.21 12.02
CA GLY A 43 -19.87 9.52 11.78
C GLY A 43 -19.64 10.13 10.39
N ARG A 44 -19.11 9.38 9.41
CA ARG A 44 -19.00 9.81 8.00
C ARG A 44 -19.45 8.72 7.02
N HIS A 45 -19.48 9.06 5.73
CA HIS A 45 -19.73 8.11 4.65
C HIS A 45 -18.66 7.02 4.57
N TYR A 46 -19.09 5.83 4.21
CA TYR A 46 -18.25 4.67 3.95
C TYR A 46 -18.10 4.47 2.44
N ASP A 47 -16.89 4.14 2.02
CA ASP A 47 -16.58 3.80 0.63
C ASP A 47 -16.04 2.36 0.59
N PHE A 48 -16.61 1.52 -0.27
CA PHE A 48 -16.13 0.16 -0.53
C PHE A 48 -15.91 -0.04 -2.02
N THR A 49 -14.75 -0.57 -2.39
CA THR A 49 -14.45 -1.10 -3.72
C THR A 49 -14.62 -2.61 -3.67
N LEU A 50 -15.36 -3.13 -4.64
CA LEU A 50 -15.69 -4.55 -4.72
C LEU A 50 -15.37 -5.06 -6.13
N ASP A 51 -14.38 -5.94 -6.22
CA ASP A 51 -14.05 -6.65 -7.45
C ASP A 51 -14.98 -7.85 -7.58
N VAL A 52 -15.75 -7.94 -8.67
CA VAL A 52 -16.70 -9.03 -8.91
C VAL A 52 -16.46 -9.69 -10.26
N LEU A 53 -16.61 -11.01 -10.31
CA LEU A 53 -16.65 -11.79 -11.54
C LEU A 53 -18.09 -12.13 -11.89
N SER A 54 -18.48 -11.96 -13.15
CA SER A 54 -19.80 -12.42 -13.59
C SER A 54 -19.77 -13.87 -14.07
N THR A 55 -20.79 -14.63 -13.69
CA THR A 55 -21.05 -15.97 -14.26
C THR A 55 -21.79 -15.89 -15.60
N ARG A 56 -22.14 -14.69 -16.06
CA ARG A 56 -22.86 -14.41 -17.31
C ARG A 56 -22.05 -13.48 -18.20
N SER A 57 -21.98 -13.80 -19.50
CA SER A 57 -21.29 -12.98 -20.50
C SER A 57 -22.13 -11.84 -21.08
N ASP A 58 -23.42 -11.76 -20.71
CA ASP A 58 -24.42 -10.85 -21.30
C ASP A 58 -24.92 -9.76 -20.35
N VAL A 59 -24.21 -9.51 -19.24
CA VAL A 59 -24.60 -8.50 -18.24
C VAL A 59 -24.46 -7.09 -18.83
N LYS A 60 -25.60 -6.42 -19.04
CA LYS A 60 -25.64 -5.03 -19.56
C LYS A 60 -25.59 -4.01 -18.42
N LEU A 61 -24.49 -3.28 -18.33
CA LEU A 61 -24.16 -2.27 -17.29
C LEU A 61 -25.02 -0.99 -17.27
N LYS A 62 -26.08 -0.87 -18.08
CA LYS A 62 -26.86 0.38 -18.23
C LYS A 62 -28.29 0.36 -17.69
N SER A 63 -28.76 -0.74 -17.11
CA SER A 63 -30.12 -0.79 -16.61
C SER A 63 -30.21 -1.42 -15.22
N ARG A 64 -30.56 -0.56 -14.26
CA ARG A 64 -31.22 -0.86 -12.98
C ARG A 64 -30.33 -1.36 -11.83
N ILE A 65 -29.72 -0.41 -11.13
CA ILE A 65 -29.60 -0.46 -9.67
C ILE A 65 -30.65 0.55 -9.14
N PRO A 66 -31.61 0.16 -8.28
CA PRO A 66 -32.60 1.10 -7.75
C PRO A 66 -31.93 2.18 -6.91
N ASP A 67 -32.38 3.40 -7.15
CA ASP A 67 -32.07 4.63 -6.43
C ASP A 67 -32.41 4.42 -4.94
N GLY A 68 -31.37 4.21 -4.12
CA GLY A 68 -31.50 3.78 -2.72
C GLY A 68 -30.41 2.83 -2.21
N SER A 69 -29.50 2.38 -3.09
CA SER A 69 -28.26 1.70 -2.70
C SER A 69 -27.06 2.54 -3.13
N ASN A 70 -26.17 2.83 -2.19
CA ASN A 70 -25.04 3.73 -2.40
C ASN A 70 -24.19 3.29 -3.60
N GLU A 71 -23.85 4.30 -4.40
CA GLU A 71 -23.30 4.27 -5.75
C GLU A 71 -22.10 3.31 -5.93
N VAL A 72 -22.30 2.23 -6.69
CA VAL A 72 -21.24 1.33 -7.19
C VAL A 72 -20.89 1.75 -8.61
N ARG A 73 -19.63 2.16 -8.87
CA ARG A 73 -19.14 2.45 -10.23
C ARG A 73 -17.98 1.53 -10.64
N ARG A 74 -18.25 0.85 -11.77
CA ARG A 74 -17.42 0.11 -12.74
C ARG A 74 -16.75 -1.21 -12.33
N VAL A 75 -17.10 -2.22 -13.13
CA VAL A 75 -16.47 -3.54 -13.30
C VAL A 75 -16.08 -3.59 -14.77
N ASP A 76 -14.78 -3.66 -15.07
CA ASP A 76 -14.32 -3.89 -16.44
C ASP A 76 -14.13 -5.39 -16.70
N ALA A 77 -14.79 -5.84 -17.75
CA ALA A 77 -14.78 -7.20 -18.25
C ALA A 77 -13.49 -7.46 -19.05
N GLY A 78 -12.68 -8.41 -18.59
CA GLY A 78 -11.59 -8.99 -19.35
C GLY A 78 -11.80 -10.49 -19.51
N ALA A 79 -12.39 -10.90 -20.62
CA ALA A 79 -12.29 -12.27 -21.11
C ALA A 79 -10.92 -12.45 -21.78
N GLN A 80 -10.12 -13.42 -21.34
CA GLN A 80 -9.19 -14.08 -22.23
C GLN A 80 -9.03 -15.56 -21.88
N GLU A 81 -9.21 -16.36 -22.92
CA GLU A 81 -9.29 -17.81 -22.98
C GLU A 81 -7.98 -18.52 -22.61
N ALA A 82 -8.14 -19.59 -21.85
CA ALA A 82 -7.23 -20.72 -21.81
C ALA A 82 -7.33 -21.53 -23.11
N SER A 83 -6.19 -22.00 -23.61
CA SER A 83 -6.11 -23.09 -24.60
C SER A 83 -4.80 -23.85 -24.37
N HIS A 84 -4.65 -25.17 -24.50
CA HIS A 84 -5.54 -26.34 -24.54
C HIS A 84 -4.60 -27.57 -24.59
N ALA A 85 -4.84 -28.64 -23.81
CA ALA A 85 -4.48 -30.05 -24.12
C ALA A 85 -4.93 -30.93 -22.92
N ARG A 86 -6.07 -31.64 -22.93
CA ARG A 86 -6.56 -32.82 -23.70
C ARG A 86 -6.15 -34.18 -23.07
N LEU A 87 -7.11 -34.74 -22.33
CA LEU A 87 -7.62 -36.13 -22.26
C LEU A 87 -6.70 -37.34 -22.60
N SER A 88 -6.68 -38.34 -21.70
CA SER A 88 -7.05 -39.76 -21.96
C SER A 88 -6.67 -40.64 -20.75
N ARG A 89 -7.64 -41.13 -19.95
CA ARG A 89 -8.25 -42.48 -19.98
C ARG A 89 -7.44 -43.57 -19.26
N ASN A 90 -8.10 -44.16 -18.25
CA ASN A 90 -7.94 -45.44 -17.56
C ASN A 90 -6.87 -46.41 -18.09
N ASP A 91 -6.08 -47.03 -17.20
CA ASP A 91 -6.44 -48.32 -16.61
C ASP A 91 -5.50 -48.73 -15.46
N GLN A 92 -6.12 -49.45 -14.53
CA GLN A 92 -5.59 -50.50 -13.64
C GLN A 92 -4.33 -50.26 -12.78
N GLU A 93 -4.63 -50.16 -11.48
CA GLU A 93 -4.36 -51.22 -10.50
C GLU A 93 -2.90 -51.59 -10.13
N LEU A 94 -2.74 -51.85 -8.83
CA LEU A 94 -1.69 -52.62 -8.17
C LEU A 94 -0.29 -51.99 -8.01
N GLY A 95 -0.05 -51.53 -6.78
CA GLY A 95 0.98 -52.20 -5.99
C GLY A 95 2.02 -51.33 -5.29
N ARG A 96 1.95 -51.38 -3.95
CA ARG A 96 3.06 -51.29 -2.96
C ARG A 96 3.82 -49.96 -2.84
N GLN A 97 3.70 -49.26 -1.71
CA GLN A 97 4.43 -49.52 -0.45
C GLN A 97 5.97 -49.59 -0.62
N THR A 98 6.60 -48.58 -0.01
CA THR A 98 7.85 -48.57 0.78
C THR A 98 9.25 -48.68 0.14
N ARG A 99 10.06 -47.64 0.44
CA ARG A 99 11.42 -47.62 1.06
C ARG A 99 12.14 -46.34 0.59
N TYR A 100 12.48 -45.33 1.40
CA TYR A 100 13.34 -45.24 2.60
C TYR A 100 14.78 -45.76 2.39
N LEU A 101 15.75 -44.84 2.63
CA LEU A 101 17.21 -44.97 2.74
C LEU A 101 18.08 -44.96 1.46
N MET A 102 18.87 -43.88 1.29
CA MET A 102 20.33 -44.02 1.37
C MET A 102 21.00 -42.73 1.86
N LYS A 103 21.95 -42.89 2.79
CA LYS A 103 22.63 -41.88 3.62
C LYS A 103 23.98 -41.46 3.00
N LYS A 104 24.37 -40.22 3.31
CA LYS A 104 25.70 -39.72 3.73
C LYS A 104 26.96 -40.20 2.99
N THR A 105 27.62 -39.26 2.29
CA THR A 105 29.09 -39.00 2.20
C THR A 105 29.26 -37.89 1.14
N HIS A 106 29.94 -36.74 1.27
CA HIS A 106 31.17 -36.35 1.96
C HIS A 106 31.12 -34.88 2.43
N PHE A 107 31.59 -34.63 3.65
CA PHE A 107 31.93 -33.32 4.22
C PHE A 107 33.33 -33.48 4.80
N LEU A 108 34.38 -33.02 4.11
CA LEU A 108 35.72 -32.64 4.60
C LEU A 108 36.66 -32.45 3.39
N VAL A 109 37.70 -31.60 3.54
CA VAL A 109 38.70 -31.14 2.53
C VAL A 109 38.17 -29.89 1.79
N LEU A 110 38.54 -28.63 2.06
CA LEU A 110 39.74 -28.01 2.62
C LEU A 110 39.38 -26.70 3.36
N ILE A 111 39.53 -26.70 4.68
CA ILE A 111 39.90 -25.51 5.45
C ILE A 111 41.38 -25.69 5.75
N LEU A 112 42.25 -25.21 4.86
CA LEU A 112 43.70 -25.09 5.05
C LEU A 112 44.29 -24.20 3.94
N GLY A 113 43.76 -22.98 3.87
CA GLY A 113 44.21 -21.91 2.97
C GLY A 113 43.93 -20.55 3.59
N ALA A 114 44.11 -20.44 4.91
CA ALA A 114 44.19 -19.17 5.62
C ALA A 114 45.64 -18.98 6.07
N LEU A 115 46.08 -17.72 6.10
CA LEU A 115 47.37 -17.24 6.58
C LEU A 115 48.57 -17.43 5.65
N LEU A 116 48.77 -16.47 4.74
CA LEU A 116 50.05 -15.77 4.52
C LEU A 116 49.86 -14.67 3.46
N LEU A 117 49.25 -13.54 3.85
CA LEU A 117 49.46 -12.20 3.28
C LEU A 117 48.57 -11.19 4.03
N GLY A 118 48.75 -11.17 5.35
CA GLY A 118 48.48 -9.98 6.13
C GLY A 118 49.77 -9.16 6.21
N VAL A 119 49.61 -7.84 6.15
CA VAL A 119 50.65 -6.81 6.35
C VAL A 119 51.48 -6.49 5.11
N VAL A 120 50.96 -5.59 4.26
CA VAL A 120 51.63 -4.35 3.86
C VAL A 120 50.56 -3.41 3.27
N LEU A 121 50.54 -2.16 3.77
CA LEU A 121 49.75 -0.98 3.34
C LEU A 121 48.35 -0.80 3.93
N ALA A 122 48.31 -0.63 5.26
CA ALA A 122 47.55 0.47 5.82
C ALA A 122 48.29 1.78 5.53
N SER A 123 47.88 2.52 4.49
CA SER A 123 48.08 3.97 4.32
C SER A 123 47.56 4.38 2.95
N HIS A 124 46.29 4.74 2.85
CA HIS A 124 45.87 6.06 2.35
C HIS A 124 44.35 6.20 2.39
N ASN A 125 43.97 7.37 2.88
CA ASN A 125 42.65 7.89 3.15
C ASN A 125 41.86 8.12 1.84
N GLY A 126 40.54 7.85 1.81
CA GLY A 126 39.65 8.41 0.78
C GLY A 126 38.47 7.53 0.31
N ASN A 127 37.27 7.92 0.72
CA ASN A 127 35.96 7.61 0.11
C ASN A 127 35.58 6.14 -0.14
N ALA A 128 34.87 5.55 0.84
CA ALA A 128 34.05 4.37 0.62
C ALA A 128 32.83 4.71 -0.26
N ARG A 129 32.97 4.47 -1.58
CA ARG A 129 31.84 4.20 -2.47
C ARG A 129 31.16 2.92 -1.99
N SER A 130 29.87 2.97 -1.71
CA SER A 130 29.04 1.79 -1.51
C SER A 130 28.82 1.09 -2.86
N THR A 131 29.66 0.11 -3.17
CA THR A 131 29.43 -0.84 -4.26
C THR A 131 28.49 -1.94 -3.77
N LEU A 132 27.21 -1.81 -4.11
CA LEU A 132 26.29 -2.95 -4.11
C LEU A 132 26.34 -3.54 -5.53
N ASP A 133 27.29 -4.45 -5.75
CA ASP A 133 27.32 -5.30 -6.94
C ASP A 133 26.60 -6.61 -6.56
N ASN A 134 25.37 -6.76 -7.03
CA ASN A 134 24.72 -8.06 -7.08
C ASN A 134 24.14 -8.25 -8.49
N ARG A 135 25.00 -8.76 -9.37
CA ARG A 135 24.66 -9.23 -10.72
C ARG A 135 23.75 -10.45 -10.63
N ASN A 136 22.45 -10.22 -10.66
CA ASN A 136 21.49 -11.08 -11.33
C ASN A 136 20.38 -10.18 -11.87
N GLY A 137 20.48 -9.87 -13.16
CA GLY A 137 19.68 -8.86 -13.84
C GLY A 137 18.22 -9.27 -14.01
N MET A 138 17.33 -8.44 -13.45
CA MET A 138 16.28 -7.82 -14.23
C MET A 138 16.34 -6.32 -13.92
N ASN A 139 16.64 -5.51 -14.94
CA ASN A 139 16.66 -4.06 -14.81
C ASN A 139 15.23 -3.58 -14.52
N SER A 140 14.85 -3.49 -13.25
CA SER A 140 13.71 -2.67 -12.83
C SER A 140 14.08 -1.23 -13.20
N SER A 141 13.49 -0.71 -14.27
CA SER A 141 13.72 0.67 -14.69
C SER A 141 13.24 1.59 -13.58
N LEU A 142 14.14 2.42 -13.06
CA LEU A 142 13.81 3.45 -12.08
C LEU A 142 12.78 4.40 -12.68
N THR A 143 11.60 4.50 -12.07
CA THR A 143 10.53 5.43 -12.46
C THR A 143 10.54 6.62 -11.53
N VAL A 144 10.86 7.81 -12.04
CA VAL A 144 10.83 9.04 -11.26
C VAL A 144 9.42 9.63 -11.31
N ILE A 145 8.85 9.96 -10.15
CA ILE A 145 7.54 10.60 -10.03
C ILE A 145 7.61 11.88 -9.19
N ARG A 146 6.72 12.82 -9.49
CA ARG A 146 6.61 14.11 -8.81
C ARG A 146 5.15 14.52 -8.65
N LEU A 147 4.88 15.32 -7.62
CA LEU A 147 3.68 16.16 -7.60
C LEU A 147 3.92 17.31 -8.59
N GLY A 148 2.88 17.84 -9.24
CA GLY A 148 3.06 18.92 -10.21
C GLY A 148 2.64 18.56 -11.63
N ASP A 149 3.30 19.20 -12.61
CA ASP A 149 3.09 18.91 -14.03
C ASP A 149 3.39 17.42 -14.32
N PRO A 150 2.46 16.66 -14.93
CA PRO A 150 2.68 15.28 -15.32
C PRO A 150 3.96 15.07 -16.15
N LYS A 151 4.42 16.07 -16.90
CA LYS A 151 5.66 16.00 -17.71
C LYS A 151 6.92 15.86 -16.87
N ASP A 152 6.85 16.21 -15.58
CA ASP A 152 7.99 16.08 -14.67
C ASP A 152 8.10 14.65 -14.07
N SER A 153 7.22 13.74 -14.49
CA SER A 153 7.20 12.33 -14.09
C SER A 153 7.43 11.39 -15.28
N ASP A 154 8.03 10.24 -15.00
CA ASP A 154 8.20 9.15 -15.96
C ASP A 154 6.90 8.36 -16.10
N LEU A 155 6.02 8.79 -17.01
CA LEU A 155 4.68 8.24 -17.22
C LEU A 155 4.57 7.32 -18.44
N ASN A 156 5.69 6.78 -18.90
CA ASN A 156 5.79 5.97 -20.11
C ASN A 156 6.37 4.59 -19.78
N GLY A 157 6.13 3.62 -20.67
CA GLY A 157 6.71 2.27 -20.59
C GLY A 157 5.68 1.17 -20.42
N PRO A 158 6.10 -0.10 -20.39
CA PRO A 158 5.20 -1.23 -20.20
C PRO A 158 4.44 -1.13 -18.87
N GLY A 159 3.11 -1.23 -18.92
CA GLY A 159 2.25 -1.10 -17.74
C GLY A 159 1.86 0.34 -17.40
N ALA A 160 2.38 1.34 -18.11
CA ALA A 160 1.93 2.72 -17.98
C ALA A 160 0.62 2.95 -18.76
N SER A 161 -0.32 3.67 -18.16
CA SER A 161 -1.56 4.09 -18.81
C SER A 161 -2.09 5.41 -18.25
N VAL A 162 -2.95 6.08 -19.02
CA VAL A 162 -3.64 7.30 -18.58
C VAL A 162 -5.13 7.12 -18.81
N ASP A 163 -5.91 7.21 -17.72
CA ASP A 163 -7.37 7.26 -17.79
C ASP A 163 -7.83 8.71 -17.63
N ASN A 164 -8.45 9.26 -18.68
CA ASN A 164 -9.02 10.60 -18.68
C ASN A 164 -10.54 10.49 -18.55
N HIS A 165 -11.05 10.83 -17.37
CA HIS A 165 -12.47 10.75 -17.08
C HIS A 165 -13.20 11.97 -17.65
N PRO A 166 -14.43 11.82 -18.21
CA PRO A 166 -15.21 12.94 -18.75
C PRO A 166 -15.52 14.08 -17.77
N SER A 167 -15.36 13.86 -16.46
CA SER A 167 -15.49 14.90 -15.43
C SER A 167 -14.33 15.91 -15.46
N GLY A 168 -13.22 15.61 -16.14
CA GLY A 168 -12.00 16.40 -16.13
C GLY A 168 -10.90 15.87 -15.19
N THR A 169 -11.15 14.74 -14.53
CA THR A 169 -10.16 14.05 -13.69
C THR A 169 -9.30 13.12 -14.54
N SER A 170 -7.99 13.10 -14.30
CA SER A 170 -7.03 12.24 -14.98
C SER A 170 -6.29 11.35 -13.98
N PHE A 171 -6.13 10.08 -14.32
CA PHE A 171 -5.38 9.09 -13.55
C PHE A 171 -4.18 8.60 -14.35
N TYR A 172 -2.98 8.86 -13.84
CA TYR A 172 -1.71 8.42 -14.41
C TYR A 172 -1.27 7.16 -13.68
N GLN A 173 -1.33 6.02 -14.35
CA GLN A 173 -1.15 4.71 -13.75
C GLN A 173 0.12 4.06 -14.28
N HIS A 174 0.82 3.34 -13.41
CA HIS A 174 1.87 2.42 -13.80
C HIS A 174 1.73 1.16 -12.98
N ASP A 175 1.50 0.04 -13.65
CA ASP A 175 1.39 -1.29 -13.05
C ASP A 175 2.61 -2.14 -13.40
N TRP A 176 3.18 -2.80 -12.41
CA TRP A 176 4.29 -3.72 -12.58
C TRP A 176 3.83 -5.15 -12.40
N MET A 177 4.30 -6.03 -13.29
CA MET A 177 3.93 -7.44 -13.24
C MET A 177 4.65 -8.15 -12.09
N ARG A 178 3.96 -9.12 -11.48
CA ARG A 178 4.56 -9.98 -10.45
C ARG A 178 5.79 -10.70 -11.01
N GLY A 179 6.93 -10.60 -10.31
CA GLY A 179 8.22 -11.11 -10.75
C GLY A 179 9.10 -10.09 -11.48
N ASN A 180 8.55 -8.93 -11.86
CA ASN A 180 9.28 -7.79 -12.39
C ASN A 180 8.77 -6.49 -11.74
N LEU A 181 8.91 -6.40 -10.42
CA LEU A 181 8.41 -5.28 -9.63
C LEU A 181 9.20 -3.99 -9.91
N GLY A 182 8.50 -2.86 -9.78
CA GLY A 182 9.05 -1.53 -10.05
C GLY A 182 9.95 -1.01 -8.94
N THR A 183 10.75 -0.01 -9.31
CA THR A 183 11.48 0.84 -8.39
C THR A 183 11.04 2.28 -8.66
N VAL A 184 10.41 2.91 -7.68
CA VAL A 184 9.88 4.27 -7.83
C VAL A 184 10.66 5.25 -6.99
N LYS A 185 11.12 6.33 -7.59
CA LYS A 185 11.75 7.46 -6.89
C LYS A 185 10.82 8.64 -6.86
N PHE A 186 10.39 9.04 -5.67
CA PHE A 186 9.67 10.30 -5.49
C PHE A 186 10.65 11.44 -5.22
N MET A 187 10.37 12.61 -5.81
CA MET A 187 11.16 13.82 -5.63
C MET A 187 10.28 15.03 -5.33
N GLN A 188 10.60 15.76 -4.25
CA GLN A 188 10.03 17.05 -3.86
C GLN A 188 11.17 18.02 -3.53
N GLY A 189 11.45 18.97 -4.41
CA GLY A 189 12.64 19.82 -4.28
C GLY A 189 13.91 18.97 -4.18
N THR A 190 14.69 19.16 -3.10
CA THR A 190 15.88 18.35 -2.76
C THR A 190 15.57 17.11 -1.94
N HIS A 191 14.32 16.93 -1.50
CA HIS A 191 13.88 15.80 -0.68
C HIS A 191 13.38 14.68 -1.59
N GLY A 192 13.98 13.50 -1.48
CA GLY A 192 13.57 12.34 -2.27
C GLY A 192 13.62 11.06 -1.46
N PHE A 193 12.94 10.04 -1.96
CA PHE A 193 13.04 8.68 -1.44
C PHE A 193 12.78 7.67 -2.55
N VAL A 194 13.27 6.44 -2.34
CA VAL A 194 13.10 5.33 -3.28
C VAL A 194 12.27 4.25 -2.60
N LEU A 195 11.29 3.72 -3.32
CA LEU A 195 10.52 2.55 -2.95
C LEU A 195 10.84 1.43 -3.94
N ASP A 196 11.35 0.31 -3.42
CA ASP A 196 11.53 -0.92 -4.17
C ASP A 196 10.25 -1.78 -4.10
N ASN A 197 10.20 -2.83 -4.92
CA ASN A 197 9.13 -3.82 -4.94
C ASN A 197 7.74 -3.20 -5.21
N VAL A 198 7.68 -2.18 -6.05
CA VAL A 198 6.44 -1.47 -6.37
C VAL A 198 5.56 -2.35 -7.26
N LEU A 199 4.31 -2.51 -6.87
CA LEU A 199 3.27 -3.21 -7.64
C LEU A 199 2.53 -2.24 -8.55
N SER A 200 2.15 -1.08 -8.02
CA SER A 200 1.42 -0.06 -8.76
C SER A 200 1.66 1.33 -8.21
N ALA A 201 1.57 2.33 -9.09
CA ALA A 201 1.60 3.75 -8.75
C ALA A 201 0.50 4.47 -9.53
N VAL A 202 -0.34 5.23 -8.81
CA VAL A 202 -1.45 5.98 -9.39
C VAL A 202 -1.37 7.45 -8.97
N GLY A 203 -1.09 8.31 -9.95
CA GLY A 203 -1.15 9.76 -9.85
C GLY A 203 -2.55 10.27 -10.18
N SER A 204 -3.07 11.22 -9.40
CA SER A 204 -4.37 11.86 -9.69
C SER A 204 -4.19 13.35 -9.96
N ALA A 205 -4.77 13.81 -11.06
CA ALA A 205 -4.88 15.21 -11.44
C ALA A 205 -6.32 15.55 -11.80
N ASP A 206 -6.66 16.83 -11.77
CA ASP A 206 -7.97 17.31 -12.20
C ASP A 206 -7.80 18.66 -12.89
N LYS A 207 -8.51 18.87 -14.00
CA LYS A 207 -8.44 20.12 -14.79
C LYS A 207 -8.77 21.36 -13.96
N ASP A 208 -9.59 21.23 -12.92
CA ASP A 208 -10.02 22.34 -12.07
C ASP A 208 -9.04 22.56 -10.89
N VAL A 209 -8.00 21.73 -10.78
CA VAL A 209 -6.97 21.81 -9.75
C VAL A 209 -5.67 22.30 -10.38
N PRO A 210 -5.27 23.56 -10.11
CA PRO A 210 -4.02 24.08 -10.64
C PRO A 210 -2.83 23.30 -10.07
N GLY A 211 -1.83 23.05 -10.91
CA GLY A 211 -0.60 22.35 -10.51
C GLY A 211 -0.58 20.85 -10.79
N GLY A 212 -1.51 20.30 -11.57
CA GLY A 212 -1.40 18.93 -12.11
C GLY A 212 -1.62 17.82 -11.08
N ILE A 213 -0.71 16.85 -11.02
CA ILE A 213 -0.81 15.68 -10.14
C ILE A 213 -0.72 16.13 -8.69
N TYR A 214 -1.82 16.00 -7.96
CA TYR A 214 -1.94 16.42 -6.57
C TYR A 214 -1.81 15.28 -5.55
N THR A 215 -1.96 14.03 -6.01
CA THR A 215 -1.68 12.82 -5.21
C THR A 215 -0.96 11.75 -5.98
N TRP A 216 -0.14 10.97 -5.28
CA TRP A 216 0.29 9.63 -5.69
C TRP A 216 -0.15 8.60 -4.65
N ASN A 217 -0.69 7.47 -5.10
CA ASN A 217 -0.92 6.29 -4.29
C ASN A 217 -0.06 5.15 -4.84
N ILE A 218 0.86 4.63 -4.05
CA ILE A 218 1.83 3.62 -4.46
C ILE A 218 1.62 2.39 -3.59
N ASN A 219 1.37 1.24 -4.21
CA ASN A 219 1.34 -0.05 -3.53
C ASN A 219 2.66 -0.76 -3.76
N PHE A 220 3.29 -1.22 -2.69
CA PHE A 220 4.59 -1.87 -2.76
C PHE A 220 4.69 -3.03 -1.76
N GLY A 221 5.58 -3.98 -2.07
CA GLY A 221 5.84 -5.15 -1.24
C GLY A 221 6.96 -4.88 -0.24
N VAL A 222 6.92 -5.59 0.90
CA VAL A 222 8.02 -5.57 1.86
C VAL A 222 9.30 -6.21 1.29
N SER A 223 9.12 -7.10 0.32
CA SER A 223 10.15 -7.86 -0.41
C SER A 223 9.66 -8.16 -1.83
N PRO A 224 10.52 -8.68 -2.73
CA PRO A 224 10.09 -9.10 -4.07
C PRO A 224 8.97 -10.15 -4.06
N GLU A 225 8.94 -11.01 -3.05
CA GLU A 225 7.88 -12.03 -2.90
C GLU A 225 6.60 -11.48 -2.25
N GLN A 226 6.62 -10.21 -1.80
CA GLN A 226 5.55 -9.55 -1.03
C GLN A 226 5.28 -10.22 0.33
N ALA A 227 6.16 -11.13 0.74
CA ALA A 227 6.09 -11.86 1.99
C ALA A 227 7.48 -11.98 2.62
N ASP A 228 7.53 -11.76 3.93
CA ASP A 228 8.77 -11.86 4.70
C ASP A 228 8.48 -12.29 6.15
N THR A 229 9.52 -12.57 6.94
CA THR A 229 9.33 -12.77 8.39
C THR A 229 9.01 -11.44 9.07
N HIS A 230 8.44 -11.47 10.28
CA HIS A 230 8.17 -10.23 11.02
C HIS A 230 9.44 -9.45 11.33
N GLU A 231 10.55 -10.13 11.62
CA GLU A 231 11.86 -9.54 11.90
C GLU A 231 12.43 -8.82 10.68
N ALA A 232 12.41 -9.47 9.52
CA ALA A 232 12.90 -8.89 8.28
C ALA A 232 12.00 -7.72 7.82
N ALA A 233 10.67 -7.86 7.94
CA ALA A 233 9.73 -6.80 7.63
C ALA A 233 9.96 -5.55 8.51
N LEU A 234 10.09 -5.74 9.83
CA LEU A 234 10.39 -4.65 10.76
C LEU A 234 11.73 -3.98 10.43
N ALA A 235 12.77 -4.75 10.13
CA ALA A 235 14.09 -4.22 9.78
C ALA A 235 14.03 -3.35 8.52
N ARG A 236 13.32 -3.81 7.47
CA ARG A 236 13.15 -3.05 6.22
C ARG A 236 12.36 -1.77 6.42
N MET A 237 11.29 -1.80 7.20
CA MET A 237 10.51 -0.60 7.53
C MET A 237 11.30 0.40 8.37
N THR A 238 12.07 -0.10 9.34
CA THR A 238 12.98 0.73 10.14
C THR A 238 14.00 1.44 9.24
N LYS A 239 14.57 0.71 8.27
CA LYS A 239 15.51 1.29 7.28
C LYS A 239 14.82 2.35 6.41
N LEU A 240 13.63 2.08 5.88
CA LEU A 240 12.86 3.06 5.10
C LEU A 240 12.64 4.36 5.90
N PHE A 241 12.26 4.26 7.17
CA PHE A 241 12.05 5.43 8.01
C PHE A 241 13.34 6.18 8.34
N GLN A 242 14.44 5.47 8.56
CA GLN A 242 15.76 6.09 8.71
C GLN A 242 16.17 6.86 7.46
N ASP A 243 15.95 6.28 6.27
CA ASP A 243 16.27 6.92 4.99
C ASP A 243 15.42 8.16 4.75
N LEU A 244 14.13 8.10 5.02
CA LEU A 244 13.24 9.26 4.93
C LEU A 244 13.76 10.42 5.80
N ARG A 245 14.07 10.15 7.07
CA ARG A 245 14.62 11.16 7.99
C ARG A 245 15.97 11.70 7.53
N ALA A 246 16.87 10.84 7.05
CA ALA A 246 18.16 11.25 6.52
C ALA A 246 18.03 12.14 5.28
N ASN A 247 16.94 12.01 4.51
CA ASN A 247 16.61 12.85 3.36
C ASN A 247 15.73 14.07 3.73
N GLY A 248 15.63 14.41 5.02
CA GLY A 248 14.97 15.61 5.50
C GLY A 248 13.45 15.52 5.64
N TRP A 249 12.87 14.32 5.53
CA TRP A 249 11.46 14.11 5.87
C TRP A 249 11.28 14.11 7.38
N VAL A 250 10.42 15.00 7.88
CA VAL A 250 10.12 15.12 9.31
C VAL A 250 8.78 14.49 9.62
N ARG A 251 8.61 13.98 10.84
CA ARG A 251 7.32 13.44 11.29
C ARG A 251 6.25 14.54 11.26
N TYR A 252 5.07 14.20 10.76
CA TYR A 252 3.87 15.03 10.85
C TYR A 252 2.87 14.40 11.82
N ILE A 253 2.41 15.21 12.77
CA ILE A 253 1.34 14.91 13.71
C ILE A 253 0.13 15.77 13.33
N ASP A 254 -1.03 15.14 13.13
CA ASP A 254 -2.25 15.85 12.77
C ASP A 254 -2.58 16.95 13.79
N VAL A 255 -3.07 18.10 13.32
CA VAL A 255 -3.36 19.29 14.13
C VAL A 255 -4.29 19.04 15.32
N SER A 256 -5.09 17.97 15.24
CA SER A 256 -5.99 17.52 16.31
C SER A 256 -5.38 16.49 17.26
N SER A 257 -4.31 15.83 16.83
CA SER A 257 -3.70 14.71 17.55
C SER A 257 -2.69 15.18 18.60
N PRO A 258 -2.60 14.51 19.76
CA PRO A 258 -1.65 14.88 20.81
C PRO A 258 -0.21 14.65 20.36
N ARG A 259 0.72 15.47 20.85
CA ARG A 259 2.15 15.38 20.51
C ARG A 259 2.87 14.35 21.39
N LEU A 260 2.59 13.07 21.16
CA LEU A 260 3.25 11.96 21.87
C LEU A 260 4.45 11.44 21.06
N THR A 261 5.50 10.99 21.75
CA THR A 261 6.72 10.43 21.16
C THR A 261 6.98 9.00 21.64
N GLY A 262 7.88 8.30 20.95
CA GLY A 262 8.39 7.00 21.37
C GLY A 262 7.29 5.95 21.62
N LYS A 263 7.42 5.24 22.73
CA LYS A 263 6.48 4.21 23.16
C LYS A 263 5.07 4.76 23.45
N GLN A 264 4.95 5.98 23.96
CA GLN A 264 3.63 6.58 24.23
C GLN A 264 2.86 6.85 22.94
N ALA A 265 3.54 7.28 21.88
CA ALA A 265 2.95 7.39 20.55
C ALA A 265 2.47 6.03 20.01
N TRP A 266 3.28 4.99 20.22
CA TRP A 266 2.96 3.63 19.80
C TRP A 266 1.73 3.06 20.51
N ASP A 267 1.68 3.18 21.83
CA ASP A 267 0.57 2.65 22.62
C ASP A 267 -0.74 3.42 22.39
N TYR A 268 -0.66 4.72 22.08
CA TYR A 268 -1.84 5.55 21.82
C TYR A 268 -2.63 5.15 20.56
N MET A 269 -2.00 4.47 19.60
CA MET A 269 -2.69 3.91 18.43
C MET A 269 -3.86 2.98 18.82
N LYS A 270 -3.77 2.30 19.98
CA LYS A 270 -4.86 1.44 20.48
C LYS A 270 -6.11 2.23 20.84
N THR A 271 -5.95 3.50 21.19
CA THR A 271 -7.07 4.43 21.46
C THR A 271 -7.52 5.14 20.19
N TYR A 272 -6.60 5.43 19.28
CA TYR A 272 -6.87 6.12 18.04
C TYR A 272 -6.11 5.47 16.89
N SER A 273 -6.76 4.55 16.17
CA SER A 273 -6.12 3.70 15.15
C SER A 273 -5.52 4.47 13.97
N ILE A 274 -6.00 5.69 13.71
CA ILE A 274 -5.47 6.57 12.65
C ILE A 274 -4.43 7.57 13.18
N TYR A 275 -3.88 7.35 14.38
CA TYR A 275 -2.80 8.16 14.92
C TYR A 275 -1.49 7.97 14.11
N SER A 276 -0.77 9.06 13.88
CA SER A 276 0.54 9.03 13.19
C SER A 276 1.62 8.60 14.17
N LEU A 277 2.16 7.40 13.97
CA LEU A 277 3.16 6.80 14.84
C LEU A 277 4.52 7.55 14.78
N ASP A 278 5.32 7.36 15.82
CA ASP A 278 6.68 7.89 15.87
C ASP A 278 7.63 6.99 15.07
N SER A 279 8.14 7.50 13.95
CA SER A 279 9.05 6.76 13.08
C SER A 279 10.43 6.50 13.71
N ALA A 280 10.78 7.21 14.79
CA ALA A 280 12.04 7.01 15.51
C ALA A 280 11.96 5.92 16.58
N TYR A 281 10.75 5.46 16.92
CA TYR A 281 10.55 4.34 17.84
C TYR A 281 10.69 3.01 17.10
N THR A 282 11.60 2.15 17.57
CA THR A 282 11.71 0.77 17.10
C THR A 282 10.90 -0.13 18.03
N PRO A 283 9.75 -0.67 17.61
CA PRO A 283 8.95 -1.56 18.43
C PRO A 283 9.66 -2.90 18.65
N THR A 284 9.26 -3.62 19.70
CA THR A 284 9.59 -5.04 19.83
C THR A 284 8.87 -5.87 18.75
N ILE A 285 9.32 -7.10 18.52
CA ILE A 285 8.66 -8.01 17.57
C ILE A 285 7.20 -8.30 17.97
N GLU A 286 6.91 -8.41 19.27
CA GLU A 286 5.55 -8.63 19.76
C GLU A 286 4.67 -7.40 19.56
N GLU A 287 5.20 -6.20 19.82
CA GLU A 287 4.52 -4.94 19.49
C GLU A 287 4.24 -4.82 17.99
N TRP A 288 5.22 -5.18 17.14
CA TRP A 288 5.08 -5.18 15.69
C TRP A 288 3.98 -6.14 15.23
N LYS A 289 4.02 -7.40 15.65
CA LYS A 289 3.00 -8.42 15.31
C LYS A 289 1.58 -8.00 15.70
N ALA A 290 1.42 -7.31 16.82
CA ALA A 290 0.13 -6.76 17.22
C ALA A 290 -0.27 -5.58 16.31
N ALA A 291 0.64 -4.64 16.09
CA ALA A 291 0.35 -3.42 15.35
C ALA A 291 -0.01 -3.67 13.89
N VAL A 292 0.68 -4.55 13.17
CA VAL A 292 0.47 -4.77 11.72
C VAL A 292 -0.94 -5.26 11.35
N LYS A 293 -1.71 -5.74 12.32
CA LYS A 293 -3.12 -6.13 12.18
C LYS A 293 -4.08 -4.95 12.26
N GLU A 294 -3.64 -3.85 12.87
CA GLU A 294 -4.39 -2.60 13.10
C GLU A 294 -4.10 -1.53 12.04
N MET A 295 -3.40 -1.89 10.96
CA MET A 295 -3.03 -1.00 9.86
C MET A 295 -2.28 0.27 10.32
N PRO A 296 -1.11 0.13 10.96
CA PRO A 296 -0.39 1.24 11.53
C PRO A 296 0.05 2.20 10.43
N ARG A 297 0.14 3.48 10.76
CA ARG A 297 0.54 4.52 9.81
C ARG A 297 1.53 5.52 10.38
N TRP A 298 2.36 6.06 9.49
CA TRP A 298 3.33 7.10 9.76
C TRP A 298 3.14 8.21 8.73
N VAL A 299 3.01 9.44 9.20
CA VAL A 299 2.89 10.60 8.32
C VAL A 299 4.15 11.45 8.43
N PHE A 300 4.67 11.87 7.28
CA PHE A 300 5.86 12.69 7.13
C PHE A 300 5.55 13.93 6.30
N TYR A 301 6.36 14.96 6.48
CA TYR A 301 6.33 16.20 5.74
C TYR A 301 7.71 16.51 5.16
N ALA A 302 7.74 17.01 3.93
CA ALA A 302 8.89 17.68 3.33
C ALA A 302 8.41 18.69 2.29
N ASP A 303 8.77 19.96 2.44
CA ASP A 303 8.59 21.02 1.44
C ASP A 303 7.21 21.05 0.75
N GLY A 304 6.12 21.12 1.54
CA GLY A 304 4.75 21.17 1.04
C GLY A 304 4.17 19.83 0.55
N ALA A 305 4.94 18.74 0.65
CA ALA A 305 4.47 17.38 0.40
C ALA A 305 4.26 16.60 1.70
N TYR A 306 3.19 15.80 1.73
CA TYR A 306 2.80 14.95 2.85
C TYR A 306 2.82 13.49 2.41
N LEU A 307 3.66 12.69 3.05
CA LEU A 307 3.79 11.26 2.80
C LEU A 307 3.15 10.50 3.95
N GLU A 308 2.18 9.63 3.63
CA GLU A 308 1.64 8.65 4.57
C GLU A 308 2.11 7.27 4.15
N ILE A 309 2.84 6.59 5.03
CA ILE A 309 3.17 5.17 4.89
C ILE A 309 2.24 4.37 5.80
N SER A 310 1.57 3.37 5.24
CA SER A 310 0.81 2.39 6.01
C SER A 310 1.13 0.98 5.53
N LEU A 311 0.88 0.01 6.39
CA LEU A 311 1.02 -1.39 6.02
C LEU A 311 -0.09 -2.22 6.65
N SER A 312 -0.39 -3.35 6.04
CA SER A 312 -1.35 -4.31 6.57
C SER A 312 -0.82 -5.71 6.39
N GLU A 313 -0.91 -6.51 7.45
CA GLU A 313 -0.82 -7.95 7.35
C GLU A 313 -2.07 -8.47 6.63
N LYS A 314 -1.88 -9.20 5.52
CA LYS A 314 -2.99 -9.81 4.76
C LYS A 314 -3.06 -11.33 4.93
N ASN A 315 -2.03 -11.94 5.51
CA ASN A 315 -1.85 -13.39 5.72
C ASN A 315 -2.62 -14.26 4.71
N MET A 316 -2.25 -14.14 3.43
CA MET A 316 -2.93 -14.84 2.34
C MET A 316 -2.52 -16.32 2.21
N GLY A 317 -1.78 -16.85 3.19
CA GLY A 317 -1.16 -18.17 3.12
C GLY A 317 -0.09 -18.29 2.03
N GLY A 318 0.40 -19.51 1.80
CA GLY A 318 1.29 -19.83 0.68
C GLY A 318 2.79 -19.66 0.92
N PHE A 319 3.20 -19.07 2.05
CA PHE A 319 4.63 -18.99 2.44
C PHE A 319 4.85 -19.53 3.86
N VAL A 320 5.50 -20.68 3.97
CA VAL A 320 5.81 -21.28 5.28
C VAL A 320 6.79 -20.38 6.04
N GLY A 321 6.39 -19.94 7.25
CA GLY A 321 7.22 -19.09 8.11
C GLY A 321 7.30 -17.61 7.72
N LYS A 322 6.53 -17.17 6.73
CA LYS A 322 6.45 -15.76 6.30
C LYS A 322 5.02 -15.25 6.33
N THR A 323 4.89 -13.94 6.41
CA THR A 323 3.63 -13.21 6.38
C THR A 323 3.60 -12.32 5.14
N THR A 324 2.46 -12.29 4.44
CA THR A 324 2.23 -11.36 3.33
C THR A 324 1.90 -9.97 3.88
N TYR A 325 2.63 -8.97 3.41
CA TYR A 325 2.41 -7.57 3.76
C TYR A 325 1.99 -6.79 2.52
N LEU A 326 0.98 -5.95 2.66
CA LEU A 326 0.64 -4.94 1.68
C LEU A 326 0.98 -3.57 2.26
N LEU A 327 1.84 -2.83 1.58
CA LEU A 327 2.25 -1.48 1.98
C LEU A 327 1.72 -0.46 0.99
N THR A 328 1.37 0.70 1.53
CA THR A 328 0.90 1.83 0.74
C THR A 328 1.69 3.07 1.13
N ALA A 329 2.19 3.77 0.12
CA ALA A 329 2.70 5.14 0.25
C ALA A 329 1.73 6.09 -0.45
N ARG A 330 1.11 6.98 0.33
CA ARG A 330 0.22 8.02 -0.16
C ARG A 330 0.87 9.39 -0.03
N ILE A 331 1.18 9.99 -1.17
CA ILE A 331 1.83 11.29 -1.27
C ILE A 331 0.79 12.33 -1.69
N ARG A 332 0.78 13.48 -1.04
CA ARG A 332 -0.19 14.57 -1.27
C ARG A 332 0.52 15.91 -1.28
N ASN A 333 0.12 16.80 -2.19
CA ASN A 333 0.41 18.23 -2.04
C ASN A 333 -0.56 18.87 -1.04
N GLU A 334 -0.37 20.15 -0.72
CA GLU A 334 -1.22 20.87 0.25
C GLU A 334 -2.68 21.02 -0.18
N TYR A 335 -2.97 21.09 -1.48
CA TYR A 335 -4.37 21.08 -1.96
C TYR A 335 -5.06 19.75 -1.60
N ALA A 336 -4.41 18.62 -1.89
CA ALA A 336 -4.96 17.31 -1.60
C ALA A 336 -4.98 17.01 -0.10
N PHE A 337 -3.99 17.51 0.64
CA PHE A 337 -3.90 17.30 2.08
C PHE A 337 -4.92 18.14 2.85
N TYR A 338 -5.00 19.45 2.57
CA TYR A 338 -5.86 20.37 3.30
C TYR A 338 -7.20 20.62 2.60
N GLY A 339 -7.18 21.01 1.33
CA GLY A 339 -8.39 21.32 0.56
C GLY A 339 -9.35 20.13 0.50
N LEU A 340 -8.89 19.02 -0.08
CA LEU A 340 -9.69 17.79 -0.14
C LEU A 340 -9.85 17.11 1.23
N GLY A 341 -8.88 17.25 2.13
CA GLY A 341 -8.90 16.59 3.44
C GLY A 341 -9.91 17.19 4.42
N TYR A 342 -9.99 18.52 4.51
CA TYR A 342 -10.84 19.22 5.49
C TYR A 342 -12.21 19.60 4.92
N PHE A 343 -12.32 19.78 3.62
CA PHE A 343 -13.55 20.25 2.97
C PHE A 343 -14.16 19.23 2.00
N ARG A 344 -13.88 17.94 2.19
CA ARG A 344 -14.37 16.84 1.34
C ARG A 344 -15.87 16.94 1.09
N GLY A 345 -16.27 16.79 -0.17
CA GLY A 345 -17.68 16.83 -0.59
C GLY A 345 -18.28 18.23 -0.70
N ASN A 346 -17.53 19.29 -0.41
CA ASN A 346 -17.99 20.66 -0.55
C ASN A 346 -17.10 21.43 -1.54
N ALA A 347 -17.48 21.42 -2.83
CA ALA A 347 -16.69 22.02 -3.90
C ALA A 347 -16.41 23.52 -3.71
N GLU A 348 -17.35 24.26 -3.13
CA GLU A 348 -17.17 25.69 -2.85
C GLU A 348 -16.11 25.94 -1.78
N LYS A 349 -16.17 25.21 -0.66
CA LYS A 349 -15.16 25.27 0.39
C LYS A 349 -13.81 24.77 -0.08
N ILE A 350 -13.78 23.73 -0.93
CA ILE A 350 -12.54 23.23 -1.54
C ILE A 350 -11.91 24.31 -2.42
N ARG A 351 -12.67 25.05 -3.23
CA ARG A 351 -12.10 26.16 -4.03
C ARG A 351 -11.51 27.28 -3.15
N ASN A 352 -12.17 27.56 -2.03
CA ASN A 352 -11.78 28.62 -1.09
C ASN A 352 -10.96 28.11 0.10
N TRP A 353 -10.36 26.93 -0.01
CA TRP A 353 -9.79 26.22 1.13
C TRP A 353 -8.72 27.02 1.86
N LYS A 354 -7.87 27.76 1.13
CA LYS A 354 -6.79 28.57 1.71
C LYS A 354 -7.32 29.62 2.69
N THR A 355 -8.42 30.27 2.34
CA THR A 355 -9.07 31.29 3.18
C THR A 355 -9.76 30.67 4.39
N LEU A 356 -10.36 29.49 4.22
CA LEU A 356 -11.14 28.83 5.28
C LEU A 356 -10.28 28.02 6.25
N LEU A 357 -9.11 27.57 5.80
CA LEU A 357 -8.26 26.64 6.53
C LEU A 357 -7.79 27.18 7.88
N PRO A 358 -7.31 28.43 8.05
CA PRO A 358 -6.81 28.91 9.34
C PRO A 358 -7.84 28.79 10.48
N ALA A 359 -9.08 29.19 10.22
CA ALA A 359 -10.17 29.09 11.20
C ALA A 359 -10.53 27.62 11.50
N GLU A 360 -10.44 26.75 10.50
CA GLU A 360 -10.69 25.32 10.68
C GLU A 360 -9.59 24.67 11.52
N LEU A 361 -8.31 24.96 11.25
CA LEU A 361 -7.17 24.46 12.03
C LEU A 361 -7.23 24.91 13.49
N GLN A 362 -7.68 26.14 13.77
CA GLN A 362 -7.83 26.63 15.15
C GLN A 362 -8.80 25.76 15.97
N LYS A 363 -9.89 25.27 15.36
CA LYS A 363 -10.84 24.35 16.04
C LYS A 363 -10.17 23.04 16.43
N TYR A 364 -9.34 22.50 15.55
CA TYR A 364 -8.64 21.24 15.82
C TYR A 364 -7.48 21.41 16.79
N HIS A 365 -6.78 22.55 16.75
CA HIS A 365 -5.77 22.88 17.75
C HIS A 365 -6.38 22.95 19.15
N ALA A 366 -7.58 23.55 19.31
CA ALA A 366 -8.29 23.54 20.59
C ALA A 366 -8.59 22.11 21.08
N LYS A 367 -8.95 21.19 20.18
CA LYS A 367 -9.13 19.76 20.51
C LYS A 367 -7.82 19.12 20.97
N ARG A 368 -6.71 19.35 20.26
CA ARG A 368 -5.38 18.86 20.67
C ARG A 368 -5.06 19.30 22.09
N ILE A 369 -5.21 20.58 22.42
CA ILE A 369 -4.92 21.11 23.77
C ILE A 369 -5.77 20.42 24.84
N ALA A 370 -7.06 20.22 24.59
CA ALA A 370 -7.94 19.52 25.53
C ALA A 370 -7.53 18.05 25.73
N THR A 371 -7.22 17.34 24.63
CA THR A 371 -6.74 15.95 24.68
C THR A 371 -5.39 15.84 25.39
N GLU A 372 -4.45 16.73 25.10
CA GLU A 372 -3.13 16.77 25.76
C GLU A 372 -3.25 17.03 27.27
N ALA A 373 -4.17 17.91 27.69
CA ALA A 373 -4.42 18.14 29.11
C ALA A 373 -4.95 16.88 29.82
N ALA A 374 -5.90 16.16 29.20
CA ALA A 374 -6.41 14.91 29.73
C ALA A 374 -5.34 13.81 29.81
N LEU A 375 -4.51 13.69 28.77
CA LEU A 375 -3.43 12.69 28.71
C LEU A 375 -2.32 12.97 29.72
N LYS A 376 -1.97 14.24 29.98
CA LYS A 376 -1.04 14.59 31.08
C LYS A 376 -1.53 14.06 32.43
N GLY A 377 -2.84 14.16 32.71
CA GLY A 377 -3.44 13.59 33.92
C GLY A 377 -3.34 12.06 34.01
N GLN A 378 -3.15 11.38 32.88
CA GLN A 378 -2.96 9.92 32.77
C GLN A 378 -1.47 9.53 32.75
N GLY A 379 -0.54 10.47 32.95
CA GLY A 379 0.90 10.21 32.98
C GLY A 379 1.59 10.26 31.60
N TYR A 380 0.92 10.71 30.54
CA TYR A 380 1.57 10.93 29.25
C TYR A 380 2.48 12.17 29.28
N THR A 381 3.58 12.09 28.54
CA THR A 381 4.49 13.21 28.31
C THR A 381 4.18 13.83 26.94
N ILE A 382 3.92 15.14 26.95
CA ILE A 382 3.64 15.89 25.72
C ILE A 382 4.93 16.52 25.22
N ASP A 383 5.29 16.24 23.98
CA ASP A 383 6.38 16.90 23.27
C ASP A 383 5.99 18.32 22.90
N THR A 384 6.37 19.25 23.77
CA THR A 384 6.14 20.68 23.56
C THR A 384 7.14 21.32 22.61
N ALA A 385 8.19 20.61 22.20
CA ALA A 385 9.18 21.08 21.23
C ALA A 385 8.73 20.85 19.79
N TYR A 386 7.83 19.90 19.54
CA TYR A 386 7.24 19.68 18.22
C TYR A 386 6.49 20.93 17.73
N GLN A 387 6.83 21.35 16.52
CA GLN A 387 6.17 22.44 15.78
C GLN A 387 5.48 21.86 14.56
N ASP A 388 4.23 22.28 14.32
CA ASP A 388 3.52 21.90 13.09
C ASP A 388 4.27 22.45 11.87
N PRO A 389 4.47 21.65 10.81
CA PRO A 389 5.16 22.11 9.61
C PRO A 389 4.47 23.33 8.96
N PRO A 390 5.23 24.20 8.28
CA PRO A 390 4.66 25.35 7.60
C PRO A 390 3.77 24.92 6.43
N ILE A 391 2.64 25.61 6.27
CA ILE A 391 1.74 25.44 5.13
C ILE A 391 2.14 26.48 4.07
N GLN A 392 2.86 26.03 3.04
CA GLN A 392 3.46 26.89 2.01
C GLN A 392 2.41 27.70 1.24
N ALA A 393 1.24 27.12 1.01
CA ALA A 393 0.14 27.74 0.29
C ALA A 393 -0.56 28.88 1.07
N LEU A 394 -0.25 29.06 2.36
CA LEU A 394 -0.75 30.14 3.20
C LEU A 394 0.30 31.25 3.46
N LYS A 395 1.51 31.11 2.92
CA LYS A 395 2.57 32.11 3.03
C LYS A 395 2.40 33.26 2.06
#